data_AF-A0A0P1MMF8-F1
#
_entry.id   AF-A0A0P1MMF8-F1
#
_cell.length_a   1.000
_cell.length_b   1.000
_cell.length_c   1.000
_cell.angle_alpha   90.00
_cell.angle_beta   90.00
_cell.angle_gamma   90.00
#
_symmetry.space_group_name_H-M   'P 1'
#
loop_
_entity.id
_entity.type
_entity.pdbx_description
1 polymer ?
#
loop_
_entity_poly.entity_id
_entity_poly.type
_entity_poly.pdbx_seq_one_letter_code
_entity_poly.pdbx_strand_id
1 'polypeptide(L)' 'MKVLFFGRLKESIGLDQVEVQGVKSVNELKRYLNENFPILGKEIFAIAVNYKIINDDASLKEEDEVALIPPIAGG' A
#
# COMPACT_ATOMS: atom_id res chain seq x y z
N MET A 1 -1.60 3.39 -11.35
CA MET A 1 -0.62 2.96 -10.32
C MET A 1 -1.10 1.65 -9.74
N LYS A 2 -0.20 0.69 -9.58
CA LYS A 2 -0.57 -0.64 -9.10
C LYS A 2 -0.24 -0.76 -7.63
N VAL A 3 -1.20 -1.16 -6.81
CA VAL A 3 -0.99 -1.42 -5.38
C VAL A 3 -1.09 -2.92 -5.13
N LEU A 4 -0.02 -3.51 -4.61
CA LEU A 4 0.10 -4.92 -4.28
C LEU A 4 -0.08 -5.13 -2.77
N PHE A 5 -0.83 -6.14 -2.40
CA PHE A 5 -1.06 -6.53 -1.01
C PHE A 5 -0.32 -7.83 -0.70
N PHE A 6 0.37 -7.89 0.44
CA PHE A 6 1.15 -9.06 0.84
C PHE A 6 0.74 -9.62 2.20
N GLY A 7 0.95 -10.93 2.38
CA GLY A 7 0.71 -11.65 3.63
C GLY A 7 -0.70 -11.43 4.20
N ARG A 8 -0.77 -11.09 5.49
CA ARG A 8 -2.03 -10.85 6.20
C ARG A 8 -2.88 -9.71 5.62
N LEU A 9 -2.28 -8.75 4.92
CA LEU A 9 -3.04 -7.66 4.27
C LEU A 9 -3.86 -8.21 3.11
N LYS A 10 -3.25 -9.07 2.29
CA LYS A 10 -3.94 -9.79 1.20
C LYS A 10 -5.06 -10.66 1.76
N GLU A 11 -4.83 -11.38 2.86
CA GLU A 11 -5.85 -12.22 3.50
C GLU A 11 -7.01 -11.38 4.07
N SER A 12 -6.70 -10.25 4.70
CA SER A 12 -7.69 -9.36 5.31
C SER A 12 -8.52 -8.60 4.28
N ILE A 13 -7.91 -8.21 3.16
CA ILE A 13 -8.58 -7.50 2.06
C ILE A 13 -9.27 -8.48 1.11
N GLY A 14 -8.73 -9.69 0.96
CA GLY A 14 -9.18 -10.68 -0.02
C GLY A 14 -8.76 -10.37 -1.46
N LEU A 15 -7.84 -9.42 -1.66
CA LEU A 15 -7.33 -9.01 -2.97
C LEU A 15 -5.81 -9.10 -3.00
N ASP A 16 -5.26 -9.58 -4.12
CA ASP A 16 -3.82 -9.56 -4.40
C ASP A 16 -3.31 -8.16 -4.73
N GLN A 17 -4.13 -7.39 -5.47
CA GLN A 17 -3.75 -6.09 -6.00
C GLN A 17 -4.98 -5.23 -6.28
N VAL A 18 -4.79 -3.92 -6.34
CA VAL A 18 -5.77 -2.95 -6.82
C VAL A 18 -5.09 -1.90 -7.71
N GLU A 19 -5.78 -1.48 -8.76
CA GLU A 19 -5.37 -0.33 -9.55
C GLU A 19 -5.93 0.95 -8.96
N VAL A 20 -5.05 1.90 -8.69
CA VAL A 20 -5.38 3.21 -8.15
C VAL A 20 -4.98 4.27 -9.17
N GLN A 21 -5.88 5.22 -9.41
CA GLN A 21 -5.70 6.34 -10.32
C GLN A 21 -5.98 7.65 -9.60
N GLY A 22 -5.38 8.75 -10.07
CA GLY A 22 -5.61 10.08 -9.50
C GLY A 22 -4.88 10.37 -8.17
N VAL A 23 -3.97 9.49 -7.74
CA VAL A 23 -3.17 9.66 -6.53
C VAL A 23 -1.75 10.08 -6.90
N LYS A 24 -1.23 11.15 -6.30
CA LYS A 24 0.09 11.72 -6.64
C LYS A 24 1.10 11.67 -5.51
N SER A 25 0.68 11.29 -4.31
CA SER A 25 1.55 11.16 -3.13
C SER A 25 1.21 9.94 -2.28
N VAL A 26 2.18 9.46 -1.51
CA VAL A 26 1.98 8.37 -0.54
C VAL A 26 0.89 8.69 0.49
N ASN A 27 0.78 9.94 0.94
CA ASN A 27 -0.27 10.36 1.87
C ASN A 27 -1.67 10.30 1.24
N GLU A 28 -1.82 10.75 -0.02
CA GLU A 28 -3.06 10.57 -0.78
C GLU A 28 -3.40 9.09 -0.96
N LEU A 29 -2.39 8.25 -1.25
CA LEU A 29 -2.59 6.81 -1.36
C LEU A 29 -3.07 6.21 -0.05
N LYS A 30 -2.44 6.56 1.08
CA LYS A 30 -2.86 6.10 2.41
C LYS A 30 -4.31 6.48 2.71
N ARG A 31 -4.71 7.70 2.35
CA ARG A 31 -6.07 8.18 2.54
C ARG A 31 -7.06 7.41 1.67
N TYR A 32 -6.77 7.26 0.38
CA TYR A 32 -7.57 6.43 -0.54
C TYR A 32 -7.72 5.00 -0.02
N LEU A 33 -6.63 4.39 0.43
CA LEU A 33 -6.63 3.05 0.98
C LEU A 33 -7.43 2.95 2.29
N ASN A 34 -7.38 3.95 3.15
CA ASN A 34 -8.16 3.95 4.40
C ASN A 34 -9.67 4.10 4.12
N GLU A 35 -10.05 4.93 3.14
CA GLU A 35 -11.45 5.11 2.75
C GLU A 35 -12.03 3.85 2.06
N ASN A 36 -11.25 3.19 1.18
CA ASN A 36 -11.71 1.99 0.47
C ASN A 36 -11.53 0.70 1.28
N PHE A 37 -10.47 0.63 2.10
CA PHE A 37 -10.10 -0.53 2.90
C PHE A 37 -9.88 -0.09 4.35
N PRO A 38 -10.94 0.22 5.10
CA PRO A 38 -10.83 0.67 6.50
C PRO A 38 -10.14 -0.36 7.41
N ILE A 39 -10.09 -1.64 6.99
CA ILE A 39 -9.32 -2.71 7.66
C ILE A 39 -7.82 -2.37 7.73
N LEU A 40 -7.27 -1.70 6.70
CA LEU A 40 -5.87 -1.26 6.68
C LEU A 40 -5.57 -0.23 7.77
N GLY A 41 -6.55 0.57 8.18
CA GLY A 41 -6.38 1.53 9.27
C GLY A 41 -6.05 0.88 10.62
N LYS A 42 -6.29 -0.43 10.78
CA LYS A 42 -5.98 -1.21 11.99
C LYS A 42 -4.71 -2.04 11.84
N GLU A 43 -4.19 -2.16 10.62
CA GLU A 43 -3.02 -2.97 10.30
C GLU A 43 -1.77 -2.10 10.28
N ILE A 44 -0.68 -2.61 10.86
CA ILE A 44 0.64 -2.00 10.68
C ILE A 44 1.24 -2.57 9.40
N PHE A 45 1.77 -1.71 8.54
CA PHE A 45 2.47 -2.10 7.31
C PHE A 45 3.43 -0.99 6.86
N ALA A 46 4.47 -1.38 6.14
CA ALA A 46 5.36 -0.49 5.41
C ALA A 46 4.86 -0.33 3.97
N ILE A 47 5.20 0.81 3.35
CA ILE A 47 4.91 1.07 1.95
C ILE A 47 6.22 1.02 1.19
N ALA A 48 6.27 0.18 0.15
CA ALA A 48 7.38 0.16 -0.79
C ALA A 48 6.92 0.66 -2.16
N VAL A 49 7.66 1.58 -2.77
CA VAL A 49 7.40 2.10 -4.11
C VAL A 49 8.56 1.69 -4.99
N ASN A 50 8.28 1.02 -6.10
CA ASN A 50 9.30 0.44 -6.99
C ASN A 50 10.36 -0.36 -6.22
N TYR A 51 9.94 -1.31 -5.38
CA TYR A 51 10.82 -2.17 -4.57
C TYR A 51 11.65 -1.46 -3.50
N LYS A 52 11.39 -0.18 -3.21
CA LYS A 52 12.07 0.59 -2.16
C LYS A 52 11.12 0.98 -1.05
N ILE A 53 11.45 0.67 0.20
CA ILE A 53 10.65 1.12 1.35
C ILE A 53 10.76 2.63 1.49
N ILE A 54 9.61 3.29 1.57
CA ILE A 54 9.50 4.73 1.72
C ILE A 54 8.98 5.04 3.12
N ASN A 55 9.70 5.87 3.86
CA ASN A 55 9.31 6.27 5.21
C ASN A 55 8.61 7.64 5.24
N ASP A 56 8.75 8.42 4.16
CA ASP A 56 8.26 9.79 4.06
C ASP A 56 7.23 9.95 2.93
N ASP A 57 6.64 11.14 2.77
CA ASP A 57 5.72 11.43 1.67
C ASP A 57 6.51 11.51 0.36
N ALA A 58 6.49 10.43 -0.41
CA ALA A 58 7.03 10.42 -1.77
C ALA A 58 5.93 10.75 -2.79
N SER A 59 6.32 11.46 -3.84
CA SER A 59 5.50 11.60 -5.03
C SER A 59 5.37 10.26 -5.74
N LEU A 60 4.14 9.92 -6.11
CA LEU A 60 3.76 8.72 -6.84
C LEU A 60 3.36 9.10 -8.27
N LYS A 61 3.68 8.21 -9.19
CA LYS A 61 3.30 8.28 -10.61
C LYS A 61 2.33 7.16 -10.93
N GLU A 62 1.58 7.35 -12.01
CA GLU A 62 0.58 6.36 -12.45
C GLU A 62 1.22 5.04 -12.89
N GLU A 63 2.49 5.07 -13.29
CA GLU A 63 3.27 3.89 -13.68
C GLU A 63 3.95 3.20 -12.50
N ASP A 64 3.91 3.80 -11.29
CA ASP A 64 4.58 3.22 -10.13
C ASP A 64 3.86 1.95 -9.64
N GLU A 65 4.68 1.02 -9.16
CA GLU A 65 4.24 -0.15 -8.43
C GLU A 65 4.47 0.07 -6.93
N VAL A 66 3.39 0.00 -6.16
CA VAL A 66 3.39 0.19 -4.71
C VAL A 66 3.04 -1.12 -4.04
N ALA A 67 3.84 -1.55 -3.07
CA ALA A 67 3.59 -2.75 -2.27
C ALA A 67 3.32 -2.36 -0.82
N LEU A 68 2.25 -2.90 -0.25
CA LEU A 68 2.00 -2.86 1.18
C LEU A 68 2.61 -4.10 1.83
N ILE A 69 3.63 -3.89 2.64
CA ILE A 69 4.42 -4.95 3.25
C ILE A 69 4.07 -4.98 4.75
N PRO A 70 3.31 -5.97 5.25
CA PRO A 70 3.11 -6.10 6.68
C PRO A 70 4.46 -6.32 7.39
N PRO A 71 4.61 -5.92 8.67
CA PRO A 71 5.82 -6.19 9.42
C PRO A 71 6.10 -7.68 9.36
N ILE A 72 7.29 -8.00 8.85
CA ILE A 72 7.72 -9.37 8.71
C ILE A 72 7.97 -9.84 10.14
N ALA A 73 7.10 -10.70 10.67
CA ALA A 73 7.41 -11.49 11.86
C ALA A 73 8.46 -12.53 11.42
N GLY A 74 9.68 -12.07 11.21
CA GLY A 74 10.82 -12.94 10.94
C GLY A 74 11.04 -13.84 12.14
N GLY A 75 10.80 -15.13 11.95
CA GLY A 75 11.44 -16.19 12.74
C GLY A 75 12.81 -16.50 12.16
#